data_AF-A0A520HXR3-F1
#
_entry.id   AF-A0A520HXR3-F1
#
_cell.length_a   1.000
_cell.length_b   1.000
_cell.length_c   1.000
_cell.angle_alpha   90.00
_cell.angle_beta   90.00
_cell.angle_gamma   90.00
#
_symmetry.space_group_name_H-M   'P 1'
#
loop_
_entity.id
_entity.type
_entity.pdbx_description
1 polymer ?
#
loop_
_entity_poly.entity_id
_entity_poly.type
_entity_poly.pdbx_seq_one_letter_code
_entity_poly.pdbx_strand_id
1 'polypeptide(L)'
;IHDRVGGTLPDGTPYSANDPALLTWVHAAEVDSFLRAHLRYRDPAMPVARQDAYLAEMAQVAEALGATDVPRTRAVLTAYLSAMRPALRSDERTREVVRLLVRRPSPSLLNAPATALMMQAGVDLLPGWAARMHGLALPSTARPAIRLGALGVGGVMRWALR
;
A
#
# COMPACT_ATOMS: atom_id res chain seq x y z
N ILE A 1 -19.64 -1.50 -8.00
CA ILE A 1 -19.26 -2.56 -7.03
C ILE A 1 -19.40 -2.03 -5.60
N HIS A 2 -18.75 -0.91 -5.27
CA HIS A 2 -18.82 -0.29 -3.94
C HIS A 2 -20.24 0.09 -3.48
N ASP A 3 -21.17 0.38 -4.40
CA ASP A 3 -22.59 0.66 -4.07
C ASP A 3 -23.29 -0.45 -3.29
N ARG A 4 -22.75 -1.67 -3.35
CA ARG A 4 -23.27 -2.85 -2.63
C ARG A 4 -22.45 -3.22 -1.39
N VAL A 5 -21.42 -2.44 -1.07
CA VAL A 5 -20.50 -2.71 0.04
C VAL A 5 -20.73 -1.69 1.14
N GLY A 6 -21.35 -2.15 2.21
CA GLY A 6 -21.58 -1.39 3.43
C GLY A 6 -21.92 -2.34 4.57
N GLY A 7 -22.10 -1.79 5.77
CA GLY A 7 -22.48 -2.57 6.94
C GLY A 7 -22.30 -1.80 8.22
N THR A 8 -22.14 -2.52 9.31
CA THR A 8 -21.97 -1.95 10.65
C THR A 8 -20.68 -2.46 11.26
N LEU A 9 -19.88 -1.56 11.81
CA LEU A 9 -18.68 -1.89 12.57
C LEU A 9 -19.06 -2.56 13.91
N PRO A 10 -18.14 -3.28 14.57
CA PRO A 10 -18.41 -3.92 15.86
C PRO A 10 -18.87 -2.96 16.97
N ASP A 11 -18.54 -1.67 16.87
CA ASP A 11 -18.98 -0.63 17.79
C ASP A 11 -20.35 0.00 17.42
N GLY A 12 -21.04 -0.56 16.42
CA GLY A 12 -22.36 -0.09 15.98
C GLY A 12 -22.31 1.02 14.92
N THR A 13 -21.13 1.51 14.56
CA THR A 13 -20.99 2.58 13.56
C THR A 13 -21.36 2.05 12.16
N PRO A 14 -22.34 2.64 11.46
CA PRO A 14 -22.62 2.28 10.07
C PRO A 14 -21.48 2.75 9.17
N TYR A 15 -21.18 2.00 8.11
CA TYR A 15 -20.20 2.39 7.11
C TYR A 15 -20.67 2.03 5.69
N SER A 16 -20.14 2.78 4.72
CA SER A 16 -20.31 2.55 3.29
C SER A 16 -18.95 2.61 2.61
N ALA A 17 -18.69 1.71 1.65
CA ALA A 17 -17.47 1.79 0.84
C ALA A 17 -17.44 3.02 -0.07
N ASN A 18 -18.58 3.68 -0.28
CA ASN A 18 -18.70 4.95 -1.00
C ASN A 18 -18.55 6.18 -0.09
N ASP A 19 -18.24 6.01 1.20
CA ASP A 19 -17.96 7.14 2.08
C ASP A 19 -16.77 7.96 1.53
N PRO A 20 -16.93 9.27 1.28
CA PRO A 20 -15.88 10.08 0.67
C PRO A 20 -14.56 10.09 1.44
N ALA A 21 -14.61 10.08 2.77
CA ALA A 21 -13.41 10.09 3.61
C ALA A 21 -12.71 8.72 3.59
N LEU A 22 -13.46 7.62 3.56
CA LEU A 22 -12.90 6.28 3.39
C LEU A 22 -12.28 6.10 2.00
N LEU A 23 -12.90 6.63 0.95
CA LEU A 23 -12.33 6.63 -0.40
C LEU A 23 -10.99 7.38 -0.43
N THR A 24 -10.92 8.56 0.19
CA THR A 24 -9.67 9.32 0.32
C THR A 24 -8.61 8.55 1.11
N TRP A 25 -8.99 7.87 2.19
CA TRP A 25 -8.06 7.07 2.99
C TRP A 25 -7.45 5.92 2.19
N VAL A 26 -8.28 5.11 1.53
CA VAL A 26 -7.83 3.96 0.76
C VAL A 26 -6.95 4.41 -0.40
N HIS A 27 -7.37 5.46 -1.12
CA HIS A 27 -6.60 6.03 -2.20
C HIS A 27 -5.23 6.55 -1.73
N ALA A 28 -5.18 7.32 -0.65
CA ALA A 28 -3.94 7.85 -0.09
C ALA A 28 -2.95 6.74 0.28
N ALA A 29 -3.45 5.67 0.92
CA ALA A 29 -2.61 4.52 1.28
C ALA A 29 -2.11 3.75 0.03
N GLU A 30 -2.95 3.65 -0.99
CA GLU A 30 -2.64 3.02 -2.27
C GLU A 30 -1.53 3.78 -3.02
N VAL A 31 -1.72 5.08 -3.27
CA VAL A 31 -0.76 5.88 -4.04
C VAL A 31 0.56 6.09 -3.29
N ASP A 32 0.54 6.17 -1.94
CA ASP A 32 1.77 6.11 -1.13
C ASP A 32 2.53 4.81 -1.38
N SER A 33 1.82 3.68 -1.37
CA SER A 33 2.43 2.36 -1.55
C SER A 33 3.04 2.21 -2.94
N PHE A 34 2.33 2.64 -3.99
CA PHE A 34 2.83 2.61 -5.36
C PHE A 34 4.04 3.54 -5.56
N LEU A 35 3.96 4.78 -5.07
CA LEU A 35 5.07 5.72 -5.16
C LEU A 35 6.30 5.18 -4.41
N ARG A 36 6.12 4.63 -3.20
CA ARG A 36 7.23 4.06 -2.42
C ARG A 36 7.81 2.80 -3.06
N ALA A 37 6.99 1.98 -3.70
CA ALA A 37 7.45 0.85 -4.52
C ALA A 37 8.32 1.33 -5.68
N HIS A 38 7.84 2.32 -6.42
CA HIS A 38 8.57 2.90 -7.56
C HIS A 38 9.92 3.48 -7.12
N LEU A 39 9.92 4.33 -6.09
CA LEU A 39 11.13 4.93 -5.56
C LEU A 39 12.12 3.87 -5.03
N ARG A 40 11.63 2.81 -4.36
CA ARG A 40 12.50 1.81 -3.75
C ARG A 40 13.06 0.79 -4.73
N TYR A 41 12.25 0.36 -5.69
CA TYR A 41 12.57 -0.79 -6.56
C TYR A 41 12.73 -0.43 -8.03
N ARG A 42 12.62 0.85 -8.42
CA ARG A 42 12.74 1.25 -9.82
C ARG A 42 13.55 2.52 -10.06
N ASP A 43 13.23 3.61 -9.37
CA ASP A 43 13.85 4.92 -9.57
C ASP A 43 13.94 5.72 -8.26
N PRO A 44 14.97 5.49 -7.45
CA PRO A 44 15.17 6.24 -6.20
C PRO A 44 15.50 7.72 -6.42
N ALA A 45 15.87 8.11 -7.64
CA ALA A 45 16.27 9.46 -7.99
C ALA A 45 15.14 10.27 -8.64
N MET A 46 13.91 9.72 -8.74
CA MET A 46 12.75 10.39 -9.33
C MET A 46 12.55 11.78 -8.67
N PRO A 47 12.58 12.88 -9.45
CA PRO A 47 12.46 14.23 -8.90
C PRO A 47 11.13 14.44 -8.17
N VAL A 48 11.14 15.21 -7.07
CA VAL A 48 9.94 15.50 -6.27
C VAL A 48 8.80 16.05 -7.12
N ALA A 49 9.10 16.95 -8.06
CA ALA A 49 8.09 17.51 -8.98
C ALA A 49 7.36 16.44 -9.79
N ARG A 50 8.03 15.34 -10.18
CA ARG A 50 7.38 14.21 -10.86
C ARG A 50 6.56 13.35 -9.92
N GLN A 51 6.98 13.25 -8.66
CA GLN A 51 6.21 12.53 -7.64
C GLN A 51 4.90 13.27 -7.35
N ASP A 52 4.96 14.61 -7.25
CA ASP A 52 3.78 15.46 -7.08
C ASP A 52 2.88 15.44 -8.33
N ALA A 53 3.44 15.44 -9.54
CA ALA A 53 2.66 15.28 -10.76
C ALA A 53 1.90 13.94 -10.78
N TYR A 54 2.56 12.83 -10.43
CA TYR A 54 1.92 11.53 -10.29
C TYR A 54 0.75 11.56 -9.28
N LEU A 55 0.94 12.17 -8.11
CA LEU A 55 -0.12 12.27 -7.10
C LEU A 55 -1.28 13.14 -7.57
N ALA A 56 -1.00 14.25 -8.26
CA ALA A 56 -2.02 15.13 -8.82
C ALA A 56 -2.85 14.45 -9.90
N GLU A 57 -2.23 13.63 -10.76
CA GLU A 57 -2.91 12.80 -11.78
C GLU A 57 -3.79 11.73 -11.11
N MET A 58 -3.25 10.99 -10.14
CA MET A 58 -3.99 9.94 -9.43
C MET A 58 -5.18 10.49 -8.64
N ALA A 59 -5.06 11.70 -8.08
CA ALA A 59 -6.16 12.34 -7.35
C ALA A 59 -7.41 12.52 -8.21
N GLN A 60 -7.27 12.75 -9.51
CA GLN A 60 -8.42 12.90 -10.42
C GLN A 60 -9.27 11.62 -10.47
N VAL A 61 -8.63 10.45 -10.40
CA VAL A 61 -9.33 9.14 -10.37
C VAL A 61 -10.14 8.99 -9.08
N ALA A 62 -9.55 9.35 -7.94
CA ALA A 62 -10.22 9.25 -6.65
C ALA A 62 -11.42 10.21 -6.57
N GLU A 63 -11.25 11.45 -7.03
CA GLU A 63 -12.31 12.46 -7.06
C GLU A 63 -13.46 12.02 -7.98
N ALA A 64 -13.15 11.44 -9.14
CA ALA A 64 -14.16 10.87 -10.03
C ALA A 64 -14.95 9.70 -9.40
N LEU A 65 -14.37 9.02 -8.41
CA LEU A 65 -15.02 7.98 -7.61
C LEU A 65 -15.76 8.51 -6.38
N GLY A 66 -15.73 9.83 -6.13
CA GLY A 66 -16.43 10.48 -5.01
C GLY A 66 -15.57 10.79 -3.79
N ALA A 67 -14.25 10.60 -3.86
CA ALA A 67 -13.33 11.02 -2.80
C ALA A 67 -13.28 12.55 -2.70
N THR A 68 -13.01 13.07 -1.50
CA THR A 68 -12.92 14.52 -1.22
C THR A 68 -11.62 14.85 -0.49
N ASP A 69 -11.14 16.08 -0.64
CA ASP A 69 -9.89 16.56 -0.01
C ASP A 69 -8.68 15.65 -0.31
N VAL A 70 -8.59 15.15 -1.55
CA VAL A 70 -7.58 14.17 -1.95
C VAL A 70 -6.18 14.80 -1.97
N PRO A 71 -5.18 14.24 -1.27
CA PRO A 71 -3.82 14.75 -1.29
C PRO A 71 -3.19 14.72 -2.70
N ARG A 72 -2.73 15.88 -3.18
CA ARG A 72 -2.13 16.03 -4.52
C ARG A 72 -0.62 16.19 -4.55
N THR A 73 0.02 16.27 -3.39
CA THR A 73 1.48 16.40 -3.27
C THR A 73 2.00 15.47 -2.19
N ARG A 74 3.28 15.14 -2.27
CA ARG A 74 3.94 14.26 -1.30
C ARG A 74 3.91 14.86 0.11
N ALA A 75 4.05 16.18 0.22
CA ALA A 75 3.99 16.87 1.50
C ALA A 75 2.60 16.73 2.14
N VAL A 76 1.54 17.00 1.37
CA VAL A 76 0.15 16.89 1.85
C VAL A 76 -0.21 15.43 2.15
N LEU A 77 0.21 14.48 1.31
CA LEU A 77 0.00 13.05 1.53
C LEU A 77 0.64 12.58 2.84
N THR A 78 1.89 12.99 3.08
CA THR A 78 2.60 12.65 4.32
C THR A 78 1.90 13.23 5.55
N ALA A 79 1.42 14.47 5.47
CA ALA A 79 0.65 15.10 6.54
C ALA A 79 -0.68 14.36 6.79
N TYR A 80 -1.41 14.02 5.72
CA TYR A 80 -2.68 13.29 5.80
C TYR A 80 -2.50 11.92 6.46
N LEU A 81 -1.52 11.10 6.02
CA LEU A 81 -1.25 9.80 6.62
C LEU A 81 -0.86 9.91 8.11
N SER A 82 -0.15 10.99 8.48
CA SER A 82 0.23 11.25 9.86
C SER A 82 -0.98 11.64 10.72
N ALA A 83 -1.90 12.43 10.19
CA ALA A 83 -3.14 12.83 10.85
C ALA A 83 -4.12 11.66 11.01
N MET A 84 -4.13 10.71 10.07
CA MET A 84 -4.99 9.52 10.13
C MET A 84 -4.54 8.50 11.17
N ARG A 85 -3.23 8.42 11.46
CA ARG A 85 -2.64 7.44 12.37
C ARG A 85 -3.38 7.23 13.70
N PRO A 86 -3.76 8.26 14.49
CA PRO A 86 -4.49 8.06 15.76
C PRO A 86 -5.88 7.43 15.60
N ALA A 87 -6.51 7.55 14.42
CA ALA A 87 -7.83 6.95 14.16
C ALA A 87 -7.74 5.47 13.76
N LEU A 88 -6.56 4.96 13.41
CA LEU A 88 -6.37 3.60 12.93
C LEU A 88 -6.40 2.59 14.08
N ARG A 89 -7.07 1.46 13.85
CA ARG A 89 -7.15 0.34 14.78
C ARG A 89 -6.57 -0.92 14.13
N SER A 90 -5.85 -1.71 14.92
CA SER A 90 -5.39 -3.05 14.55
C SER A 90 -5.94 -4.05 15.56
N ASP A 91 -6.95 -4.80 15.13
CA ASP A 91 -7.69 -5.79 15.91
C ASP A 91 -7.61 -7.19 15.27
N GLU A 92 -8.34 -8.15 15.83
CA GLU A 92 -8.33 -9.53 15.35
C GLU A 92 -8.70 -9.65 13.86
N ARG A 93 -9.69 -8.88 13.40
CA ARG A 93 -10.14 -8.88 12.00
C ARG A 93 -9.02 -8.42 11.07
N THR A 94 -8.33 -7.33 11.42
CA THR A 94 -7.20 -6.85 10.60
C THR A 94 -6.02 -7.83 10.62
N ARG A 95 -5.77 -8.51 11.74
CA ARG A 95 -4.72 -9.54 11.84
C ARG A 95 -5.06 -10.78 11.04
N GLU A 96 -6.32 -11.18 11.00
CA GLU A 96 -6.79 -12.27 10.15
C GLU A 96 -6.58 -11.94 8.67
N VAL A 97 -6.94 -10.74 8.22
CA VAL A 97 -6.68 -10.29 6.85
C VAL A 97 -5.18 -10.32 6.53
N VAL A 98 -4.34 -9.78 7.40
CA VAL A 98 -2.87 -9.82 7.22
C VAL A 98 -2.36 -11.26 7.17
N ARG A 99 -2.86 -12.14 8.05
CA ARG A 99 -2.50 -13.56 8.07
C ARG A 99 -2.87 -14.24 6.75
N LEU A 100 -4.08 -14.00 6.25
CA LEU A 100 -4.55 -14.55 4.98
C LEU A 100 -3.73 -14.01 3.81
N LEU A 101 -3.35 -12.74 3.79
CA LEU A 101 -2.53 -12.17 2.71
C LEU A 101 -1.11 -12.72 2.73
N VAL A 102 -0.47 -12.75 3.90
CA VAL A 102 0.96 -13.09 4.04
C VAL A 102 1.21 -14.60 4.02
N ARG A 103 0.29 -15.41 4.57
CA ARG A 103 0.48 -16.86 4.71
C ARG A 103 -0.27 -17.67 3.65
N ARG A 104 -0.92 -17.05 2.68
CA ARG A 104 -1.56 -17.79 1.59
C ARG A 104 -0.49 -18.56 0.81
N PRO A 105 -0.58 -19.90 0.74
CA PRO A 105 0.33 -20.66 -0.09
C PRO A 105 0.16 -20.23 -1.56
N SER A 106 1.28 -20.10 -2.26
CA SER A 106 1.26 -19.82 -3.69
C SER A 106 0.51 -20.95 -4.42
N PRO A 107 -0.43 -20.63 -5.33
CA PRO A 107 -1.16 -21.66 -6.08
C PRO A 107 -0.23 -22.48 -6.99
N SER A 108 0.98 -21.98 -7.27
CA SER A 108 2.05 -22.69 -7.95
C SER A 108 3.29 -22.75 -7.06
N LEU A 109 3.78 -23.96 -6.80
CA LEU A 109 5.01 -24.19 -6.03
C LEU A 109 6.24 -23.60 -6.74
N LEU A 110 6.27 -23.61 -8.07
CA LEU A 110 7.34 -22.99 -8.87
C LEU A 110 7.41 -21.48 -8.65
N ASN A 111 6.27 -20.82 -8.43
CA ASN A 111 6.19 -19.37 -8.20
C ASN A 111 6.29 -19.00 -6.72
N ALA A 112 6.31 -19.97 -5.80
CA ALA A 112 6.30 -19.72 -4.36
C ALA A 112 7.44 -18.79 -3.89
N PRO A 113 8.68 -18.93 -4.37
CA PRO A 113 9.76 -18.01 -3.98
C PRO A 113 9.51 -16.57 -4.44
N ALA A 114 9.01 -16.37 -5.66
CA ALA A 114 8.71 -15.04 -6.20
C ALA A 114 7.54 -14.39 -5.44
N THR A 115 6.49 -15.17 -5.12
CA THR A 115 5.36 -14.72 -4.30
C THR A 115 5.81 -14.31 -2.91
N ALA A 116 6.65 -15.12 -2.26
CA ALA A 116 7.20 -14.81 -0.93
C ALA A 116 8.05 -13.53 -0.95
N LEU A 117 8.93 -13.38 -1.95
CA LEU A 117 9.73 -12.18 -2.14
C LEU A 117 8.87 -10.93 -2.33
N MET A 118 7.81 -11.03 -3.14
CA MET A 118 6.89 -9.92 -3.37
C MET A 118 6.14 -9.51 -2.09
N MET A 119 5.70 -10.48 -1.27
CA MET A 119 5.10 -10.19 0.03
C MET A 119 6.09 -9.51 0.98
N GLN A 120 7.34 -9.99 1.04
CA GLN A 120 8.40 -9.38 1.85
C GLN A 120 8.73 -7.97 1.36
N ALA A 121 8.77 -7.73 0.05
CA ALA A 121 8.94 -6.39 -0.51
C ALA A 121 7.78 -5.48 -0.09
N GLY A 122 6.53 -5.94 -0.15
CA GLY A 122 5.38 -5.22 0.37
C GLY A 122 5.51 -4.84 1.85
N VAL A 123 6.01 -5.76 2.69
CA VAL A 123 6.27 -5.45 4.11
C VAL A 123 7.42 -4.45 4.28
N ASP A 124 8.49 -4.51 3.48
CA ASP A 124 9.59 -3.51 3.50
C ASP A 124 9.10 -2.12 3.06
N LEU A 125 8.01 -2.05 2.29
CA LEU A 125 7.34 -0.80 1.93
C LEU A 125 6.51 -0.20 3.06
N LEU A 126 6.11 -0.91 4.12
CA LEU A 126 5.24 -0.30 5.14
C LEU A 126 5.94 0.83 5.92
N PRO A 127 5.25 1.91 6.31
CA PRO A 127 5.76 2.81 7.34
C PRO A 127 6.04 2.04 8.63
N GLY A 128 7.08 2.42 9.37
CA GLY A 128 7.47 1.68 10.58
C GLY A 128 6.35 1.57 11.62
N TRP A 129 5.48 2.59 11.72
CA TRP A 129 4.33 2.54 12.62
C TRP A 129 3.26 1.54 12.15
N ALA A 130 3.00 1.45 10.85
CA ALA A 130 2.00 0.53 10.29
C ALA A 130 2.47 -0.93 10.42
N ALA A 131 3.75 -1.18 10.13
CA ALA A 131 4.35 -2.50 10.32
C ALA A 131 4.21 -2.96 11.79
N ARG A 132 4.49 -2.07 12.76
CA ARG A 132 4.30 -2.36 14.19
C ARG A 132 2.85 -2.63 14.57
N MET A 133 1.89 -1.86 14.04
CA MET A 133 0.47 -2.09 14.31
C MET A 133 0.02 -3.50 13.91
N HIS A 134 0.59 -4.06 12.84
CA HIS A 134 0.27 -5.40 12.36
C HIS A 134 1.23 -6.50 12.88
N GLY A 135 2.18 -6.17 13.76
CA GLY A 135 3.18 -7.11 14.25
C GLY A 135 4.11 -7.64 13.13
N LEU A 136 4.23 -6.89 12.03
CA LEU A 136 5.08 -7.24 10.91
C LEU A 136 6.49 -6.72 11.16
N ALA A 137 7.46 -7.64 11.17
CA ALA A 137 8.87 -7.30 11.31
C ALA A 137 9.69 -8.08 10.29
N LEU A 138 10.49 -7.36 9.51
CA LEU A 138 11.56 -7.94 8.70
C LEU A 138 12.88 -7.74 9.45
N PRO A 139 13.72 -8.78 9.57
CA PRO A 139 15.09 -8.62 10.04
C PRO A 139 15.81 -7.54 9.22
N SER A 140 16.52 -6.62 9.88
CA SER A 140 17.27 -5.56 9.20
C SER A 140 18.26 -6.12 8.19
N THR A 141 18.86 -7.27 8.50
CA THR A 141 19.79 -8.03 7.67
C THR A 141 19.14 -8.64 6.42
N ALA A 142 17.83 -8.89 6.42
CA ALA A 142 17.12 -9.46 5.28
C ALA A 142 16.74 -8.40 4.22
N ARG A 143 16.62 -7.13 4.60
CA ARG A 143 16.15 -6.05 3.71
C ARG A 143 17.02 -5.84 2.47
N PRO A 144 18.37 -5.86 2.54
CA PRO A 144 19.20 -5.73 1.34
C PRO A 144 18.94 -6.86 0.34
N ALA A 145 18.83 -8.10 0.82
CA ALA A 145 18.55 -9.25 -0.03
C ALA A 145 17.18 -9.15 -0.71
N ILE A 146 16.14 -8.75 0.04
CA ILE A 146 14.79 -8.52 -0.50
C ILE A 146 14.82 -7.45 -1.60
N ARG A 147 15.51 -6.34 -1.37
CA ARG A 147 15.61 -5.24 -2.35
C ARG A 147 16.34 -5.65 -3.61
N LEU A 148 17.47 -6.35 -3.49
CA LEU A 148 18.22 -6.88 -4.62
C LEU A 148 17.37 -7.88 -5.42
N GLY A 149 16.67 -8.78 -4.73
CA GLY A 149 15.76 -9.73 -5.38
C GLY A 149 14.64 -9.02 -6.17
N ALA A 150 13.97 -8.03 -5.55
CA ALA A 150 12.90 -7.28 -6.20
C ALA A 150 13.40 -6.50 -7.43
N LEU A 151 14.59 -5.89 -7.34
CA LEU A 151 15.24 -5.25 -8.48
C LEU A 151 15.53 -6.24 -9.62
N GLY A 152 16.00 -7.44 -9.29
CA GLY A 152 16.26 -8.51 -10.25
C GLY A 152 15.00 -8.96 -10.98
N VAL A 153 13.93 -9.28 -10.25
CA VAL A 153 12.63 -9.66 -10.84
C VAL A 153 12.10 -8.54 -11.75
N GLY A 154 12.15 -7.29 -11.28
CA GLY A 154 11.73 -6.14 -12.08
C GLY A 154 12.56 -5.96 -13.36
N GLY A 155 13.85 -6.28 -13.31
CA GLY A 155 14.73 -6.28 -14.49
C GLY A 155 14.30 -7.30 -15.54
N VAL A 156 14.03 -8.54 -15.12
CA VAL A 156 13.57 -9.63 -16.00
C VAL A 156 12.23 -9.28 -16.65
N MET A 157 11.25 -8.79 -15.88
CA MET A 157 9.94 -8.42 -16.42
C MET A 157 10.06 -7.32 -17.49
N ARG A 158 10.90 -6.31 -17.26
CA ARG A 158 11.12 -5.24 -18.26
C ARG A 158 11.82 -5.75 -19.51
N TRP A 159 12.73 -6.71 -19.39
CA TRP A 159 13.36 -7.32 -20.55
C TRP A 159 12.35 -8.14 -21.35
N ALA A 160 11.51 -8.92 -20.68
CA ALA A 160 10.52 -9.79 -21.34
C ALA A 160 9.34 -9.04 -21.99
N LEU A 161 9.07 -7.80 -21.55
CA LEU A 161 8.01 -6.95 -22.07
C LEU A 161 8.51 -5.90 -23.09
N ARG A 162 9.78 -5.97 -23.47
CA ARG A 162 10.34 -5.23 -24.61
C ARG A 162 10.18 -6.04 -25.88
#